data_AF-A0A2U1KGI7-F1
#
_entry.id   AF-A0A2U1KGI7-F1
#
_cell.length_a   1.000
_cell.length_b   1.000
_cell.length_c   1.000
_cell.angle_alpha   90.00
_cell.angle_beta   90.00
_cell.angle_gamma   90.00
#
_symmetry.space_group_name_H-M   'P 1'
#
loop_
_entity.id
_entity.type
_entity.pdbx_description
1 polymer ?
#
loop_
_entity_poly.entity_id
_entity_poly.type
_entity_poly.pdbx_seq_one_letter_code
_entity_poly.pdbx_strand_id
1 'polypeptide(L)'
;MATVNVNTNLQLNLIDYQEADLYTISIHFQVFRSHGYKLSCDVFNKFKDCNTGAFKEDIVADVRGMLTFYESTQLRIREESILDEAFSFTEAQLIKSSEKTLERNHAQQVKRALEKPVH
;
A
#
# COMPACT_ATOMS: atom_id res chain seq x y z
N MET A 1 -11.73 10.93 38.94
CA MET A 1 -10.93 10.25 37.90
C MET A 1 -11.57 10.53 36.55
N ALA A 2 -11.17 11.62 35.90
CA ALA A 2 -11.72 12.00 34.60
C ALA A 2 -11.13 11.06 33.54
N THR A 3 -11.97 10.20 32.98
CA THR A 3 -11.63 9.39 31.81
C THR A 3 -11.49 10.35 30.63
N VAL A 4 -10.27 10.52 30.13
CA VAL A 4 -10.03 11.20 28.86
C VAL A 4 -10.61 10.31 27.78
N ASN A 5 -11.73 10.73 27.21
CA ASN A 5 -12.33 10.08 26.04
C ASN A 5 -11.40 10.36 24.85
N VAL A 6 -10.51 9.41 24.57
CA VAL A 6 -9.68 9.45 23.36
C VAL A 6 -10.63 9.19 22.21
N ASN A 7 -11.04 10.26 21.54
CA ASN A 7 -11.90 10.21 20.37
C ASN A 7 -11.12 9.50 19.24
N THR A 8 -11.30 8.18 19.10
CA THR A 8 -10.53 7.29 18.19
C THR A 8 -10.86 7.47 16.70
N ASN A 9 -11.50 8.57 16.31
CA ASN A 9 -11.86 8.86 14.91
C ASN A 9 -11.27 10.18 14.43
N LEU A 10 -9.93 10.30 14.44
CA LEU A 10 -9.26 11.25 13.55
C LEU A 10 -9.21 10.63 12.16
N GLN A 11 -10.32 10.74 11.43
CA GLN A 11 -10.35 10.48 10.00
C GLN A 11 -9.56 11.62 9.32
N LEU A 12 -8.28 11.38 9.01
CA LEU A 12 -7.47 12.31 8.23
C LEU A 12 -8.16 12.57 6.88
N ASN A 13 -8.40 13.85 6.59
CA ASN A 13 -9.16 14.29 5.43
C ASN A 13 -8.42 13.92 4.13
N LEU A 14 -9.09 13.21 3.21
CA LEU A 14 -8.52 12.73 1.94
C LEU A 14 -8.10 13.85 0.96
N ILE A 15 -8.48 15.11 1.24
CA ILE A 15 -8.25 16.27 0.36
C ILE A 15 -6.75 16.52 0.14
N ASP A 16 -5.90 16.18 1.12
CA ASP A 16 -4.44 16.43 1.06
C ASP A 16 -3.69 15.41 0.17
N TYR A 17 -4.29 14.27 -0.16
CA TYR A 17 -3.61 13.19 -0.90
C TYR A 17 -3.90 13.18 -2.40
N GLN A 18 -4.58 14.19 -2.95
CA GLN A 18 -4.90 14.24 -4.38
C GLN A 18 -3.65 14.35 -5.26
N GLU A 19 -2.63 15.08 -4.81
CA GLU A 19 -1.37 15.26 -5.56
C GLU A 19 -0.26 14.30 -5.11
N ALA A 20 -0.42 13.62 -3.97
CA ALA A 20 0.58 12.71 -3.44
C ALA A 20 0.76 11.44 -4.31
N ASP A 21 2.00 11.01 -4.52
CA ASP A 21 2.30 9.79 -5.25
C ASP A 21 2.02 8.52 -4.43
N LEU A 22 2.13 7.36 -5.09
CA LEU A 22 1.87 6.05 -4.45
C LEU A 22 2.80 5.82 -3.26
N TYR A 23 4.09 6.12 -3.43
CA TYR A 23 5.10 5.95 -2.39
C TYR A 23 4.75 6.75 -1.13
N THR A 24 4.43 8.03 -1.27
CA THR A 24 4.08 8.93 -0.16
C THR A 24 2.84 8.45 0.58
N ILE A 25 1.78 8.09 -0.15
CA ILE A 25 0.55 7.57 0.46
C ILE A 25 0.82 6.26 1.20
N SER A 26 1.60 5.34 0.60
CA SER A 26 1.93 4.05 1.21
C SER A 26 2.74 4.21 2.50
N ILE A 27 3.75 5.08 2.54
CA ILE A 27 4.53 5.38 3.76
C ILE A 27 3.62 5.96 4.84
N HIS A 28 2.81 6.96 4.50
CA HIS A 28 1.92 7.58 5.49
C HIS A 28 0.92 6.54 6.03
N PHE A 29 0.35 5.71 5.16
CA PHE A 29 -0.53 4.61 5.57
C PHE A 29 0.14 3.67 6.57
N GLN A 30 1.39 3.26 6.32
CA GLN A 30 2.17 2.43 7.23
C GLN A 30 2.39 3.11 8.59
N VAL A 31 2.82 4.37 8.58
CA VAL A 31 3.10 5.14 9.81
C VAL A 31 1.83 5.32 10.64
N PHE A 32 0.72 5.75 10.03
CA PHE A 32 -0.53 5.94 10.77
C PHE A 32 -1.05 4.63 11.36
N ARG A 33 -1.09 3.55 10.58
CA ARG A 33 -1.60 2.24 11.04
C ARG A 33 -0.72 1.63 12.12
N SER A 34 0.61 1.72 12.01
CA SER A 34 1.54 1.21 13.03
C SER A 34 1.42 1.95 14.36
N HIS A 35 0.99 3.22 14.34
CA HIS A 35 0.77 4.04 15.55
C HIS A 35 -0.69 4.01 16.03
N GLY A 36 -1.53 3.12 15.48
CA GLY A 36 -2.91 2.92 15.92
C GLY A 36 -3.93 3.91 15.34
N TYR A 37 -3.54 4.74 14.38
CA TYR A 37 -4.46 5.64 13.67
C TYR A 37 -5.10 4.95 12.48
N LYS A 38 -6.42 5.13 12.33
CA LYS A 38 -7.17 4.63 11.18
C LYS A 38 -7.09 5.63 10.01
N LEU A 39 -6.09 5.46 9.14
CA LEU A 39 -6.14 6.06 7.80
C LEU A 39 -7.03 5.21 6.89
N SER A 40 -7.99 5.81 6.18
CA SER A 40 -8.84 5.05 5.25
C SER A 40 -8.01 4.49 4.10
N CYS A 41 -8.23 3.22 3.74
CA CYS A 41 -7.64 2.62 2.55
C CYS A 41 -8.17 3.22 1.24
N ASP A 42 -9.26 3.99 1.28
CA ASP A 42 -9.84 4.64 0.10
C ASP A 42 -8.91 5.64 -0.58
N VAL A 43 -7.87 6.11 0.12
CA VAL A 43 -6.81 6.95 -0.46
C VAL A 43 -6.14 6.29 -1.67
N PHE A 44 -6.17 4.96 -1.76
CA PHE A 44 -5.61 4.21 -2.88
C PHE A 44 -6.53 4.15 -4.11
N ASN A 45 -7.81 4.55 -4.01
CA ASN A 45 -8.74 4.52 -5.14
C ASN A 45 -8.28 5.37 -6.33
N LYS A 46 -7.50 6.43 -6.08
CA LYS A 46 -6.93 7.28 -7.15
C LYS A 46 -6.01 6.52 -8.12
N PHE A 47 -5.45 5.39 -7.67
CA PHE A 47 -4.57 4.53 -8.46
C PHE A 47 -5.33 3.47 -9.27
N LYS A 48 -6.66 3.47 -9.18
CA LYS A 48 -7.53 2.58 -9.95
C LYS A 48 -7.98 3.27 -11.24
N ASP A 49 -8.14 2.49 -12.28
CA ASP A 49 -8.76 2.91 -13.52
C ASP A 49 -10.27 3.09 -13.30
N CYS A 50 -10.84 4.20 -13.78
CA CYS A 50 -12.25 4.53 -13.53
C CYS A 50 -13.23 3.65 -14.32
N ASN A 51 -12.79 3.03 -15.42
CA ASN A 51 -13.65 2.19 -16.27
C ASN A 51 -13.66 0.73 -15.82
N THR A 52 -12.47 0.19 -15.50
CA THR A 52 -12.31 -1.21 -15.09
C THR A 52 -12.43 -1.39 -13.58
N GLY A 53 -12.17 -0.35 -12.80
CA GLY A 53 -12.07 -0.44 -11.36
C GLY A 53 -10.88 -1.26 -10.89
N ALA A 54 -9.88 -1.55 -11.73
CA ALA A 54 -8.66 -2.26 -11.35
C ALA A 54 -7.50 -1.27 -11.11
N PHE A 55 -6.47 -1.68 -10.35
CA PHE A 55 -5.23 -0.90 -10.26
C PHE A 55 -4.57 -0.74 -11.63
N LYS A 56 -4.18 0.50 -11.96
CA LYS A 56 -3.56 0.82 -13.25
C LYS A 56 -2.15 0.19 -13.31
N GLU A 57 -1.77 -0.35 -14.47
CA GLU A 57 -0.44 -0.95 -14.63
C GLU A 57 0.70 0.09 -14.65
N ASP A 58 0.40 1.36 -14.94
CA ASP A 58 1.39 2.44 -14.98
C ASP A 58 1.94 2.83 -13.60
N ILE A 59 1.24 2.49 -12.52
CA ILE A 59 1.73 2.68 -11.13
C ILE A 59 2.94 1.80 -10.81
N VAL A 60 3.21 0.78 -11.64
CA VAL A 60 4.32 -0.17 -11.52
C VAL A 60 5.67 0.44 -11.93
N ALA A 61 5.67 1.62 -12.56
CA ALA A 61 6.90 2.27 -13.04
C ALA A 61 7.88 2.62 -11.90
N ASP A 62 7.38 2.88 -10.69
CA ASP A 62 8.19 3.08 -9.50
C ASP A 62 8.27 1.79 -8.66
N VAL A 63 9.39 1.05 -8.82
CA VAL A 63 9.67 -0.17 -8.03
C VAL A 63 9.62 0.11 -6.52
N ARG A 64 10.03 1.30 -6.08
CA ARG A 64 10.01 1.66 -4.66
C ARG A 64 8.57 1.85 -4.19
N GLY A 65 7.77 2.65 -4.90
CA GLY A 65 6.34 2.81 -4.64
C GLY A 65 5.60 1.47 -4.61
N MET A 66 5.88 0.56 -5.54
CA MET A 66 5.25 -0.76 -5.58
C MET A 66 5.62 -1.64 -4.37
N LEU A 67 6.91 -1.68 -3.98
CA LEU A 67 7.36 -2.45 -2.81
C LEU A 67 6.73 -1.90 -1.52
N THR A 68 6.78 -0.59 -1.33
CA THR A 68 6.19 0.06 -0.16
C THR A 68 4.67 -0.14 -0.14
N PHE A 69 4.01 -0.10 -1.30
CA PHE A 69 2.58 -0.39 -1.37
C PHE A 69 2.26 -1.83 -0.99
N TYR A 70 3.02 -2.81 -1.50
CA TYR A 70 2.89 -4.22 -1.09
C TYR A 70 2.99 -4.37 0.44
N GLU A 71 3.97 -3.73 1.07
CA GLU A 71 4.11 -3.72 2.53
C GLU A 71 2.90 -3.07 3.22
N SER A 72 2.36 -1.97 2.68
CA SER A 72 1.13 -1.35 3.22
C SER A 72 -0.07 -2.29 3.22
N THR A 73 -0.20 -3.16 2.22
CA THR A 73 -1.31 -4.14 2.14
C THR A 73 -1.24 -5.23 3.21
N GLN A 74 -0.07 -5.42 3.85
CA GLN A 74 0.06 -6.31 5.01
C GLN A 74 -0.61 -5.75 6.27
N LEU A 75 -0.87 -4.44 6.30
CA LEU A 75 -1.53 -3.75 7.41
C LEU A 75 -3.06 -3.68 7.27
N ARG A 76 -3.62 -4.43 6.31
CA ARG A 76 -5.06 -4.48 6.06
C ARG A 76 -5.82 -5.06 7.24
N ILE A 77 -7.00 -4.50 7.51
CA ILE A 77 -7.95 -5.06 8.47
C ILE A 77 -9.16 -5.66 7.74
N ARG A 78 -10.08 -6.27 8.49
CA ARG A 78 -11.32 -6.83 7.92
C ARG A 78 -12.09 -5.74 7.16
N GLU A 79 -12.71 -6.14 6.06
CA GLU A 79 -13.59 -5.30 5.22
C GLU A 79 -12.86 -4.26 4.36
N GLU A 80 -11.52 -4.34 4.23
CA GLU A 80 -10.73 -3.47 3.35
C GLU A 80 -10.38 -4.16 2.01
N SER A 81 -11.40 -4.45 1.20
CA SER A 81 -11.25 -5.22 -0.06
C SER A 81 -10.27 -4.60 -1.06
N ILE A 82 -10.11 -3.27 -1.04
CA ILE A 82 -9.11 -2.57 -1.87
C ILE A 82 -7.68 -3.01 -1.54
N LEU A 83 -7.38 -3.33 -0.28
CA LEU A 83 -6.06 -3.79 0.14
C LEU A 83 -5.85 -5.27 -0.17
N ASP A 84 -6.91 -6.08 -0.18
CA ASP A 84 -6.84 -7.47 -0.68
C ASP A 84 -6.54 -7.49 -2.19
N GLU A 85 -7.22 -6.65 -2.97
CA GLU A 85 -6.94 -6.49 -4.40
C GLU A 85 -5.53 -5.95 -4.65
N ALA A 86 -5.12 -4.92 -3.89
CA ALA A 86 -3.78 -4.35 -3.98
C ALA A 86 -2.70 -5.39 -3.66
N PHE A 87 -2.94 -6.25 -2.67
CA PHE A 87 -2.01 -7.33 -2.31
C PHE A 87 -1.80 -8.27 -3.50
N SER A 88 -2.89 -8.79 -4.09
CA SER A 88 -2.81 -9.67 -5.26
C SER A 88 -2.15 -8.99 -6.47
N PHE A 89 -2.48 -7.72 -6.72
CA PHE A 89 -1.89 -6.95 -7.80
C PHE A 89 -0.38 -6.77 -7.62
N THR A 90 0.05 -6.28 -6.46
CA THR A 90 1.46 -5.99 -6.19
C THR A 90 2.31 -7.27 -6.10
N GLU A 91 1.77 -8.35 -5.54
CA GLU A 91 2.41 -9.67 -5.54
C GLU A 91 2.68 -10.16 -6.97
N ALA A 92 1.67 -10.12 -7.85
CA ALA A 92 1.81 -10.55 -9.24
C ALA A 92 2.85 -9.71 -10.01
N GLN A 93 2.84 -8.38 -9.81
CA GLN A 93 3.79 -7.48 -10.47
C GLN A 93 5.23 -7.67 -9.94
N LEU A 94 5.41 -7.90 -8.64
CA LEU A 94 6.71 -8.19 -8.04
C LEU A 94 7.29 -9.52 -8.52
N ILE A 95 6.46 -10.57 -8.62
CA ILE A 95 6.87 -11.86 -9.20
C ILE A 95 7.31 -11.66 -10.66
N LYS A 96 6.46 -11.03 -11.48
CA LYS A 96 6.77 -10.73 -12.89
C LYS A 96 8.04 -9.89 -13.05
N SER A 97 8.25 -8.91 -12.18
CA SER A 97 9.48 -8.11 -12.14
C SER A 97 10.69 -8.95 -11.77
N SER A 98 10.57 -9.84 -10.78
CA SER A 98 11.66 -10.72 -10.36
C SER A 98 12.07 -11.70 -11.46
N GLU A 99 11.12 -12.21 -12.26
CA GLU A 99 11.37 -13.06 -13.42
C GLU A 99 12.13 -12.32 -14.53
N LYS A 100 11.72 -11.07 -14.83
CA LYS A 100 12.47 -10.21 -15.76
C LYS A 100 13.86 -9.84 -15.23
N THR A 101 13.98 -9.69 -13.92
CA THR A 101 15.20 -9.23 -13.25
C THR A 101 16.14 -10.37 -12.86
N LEU A 102 15.71 -11.63 -12.98
CA LEU A 102 16.61 -12.79 -13.00
C LEU A 102 17.62 -12.71 -14.17
N GLU A 103 17.42 -11.81 -15.14
CA GLU A 103 18.46 -11.39 -16.08
C GLU A 103 19.42 -10.30 -15.54
N ARG A 104 19.05 -9.52 -14.51
CA ARG A 104 19.83 -8.38 -13.97
C ARG A 104 19.60 -8.09 -12.45
N ASN A 105 20.17 -8.90 -11.56
CA ASN A 105 20.65 -8.54 -10.19
C ASN A 105 19.72 -7.96 -9.06
N HIS A 106 18.41 -7.70 -9.19
CA HIS A 106 17.56 -7.27 -8.04
C HIS A 106 16.60 -8.32 -7.46
N ALA A 107 16.59 -9.56 -7.97
CA ALA A 107 15.68 -10.63 -7.52
C ALA A 107 15.74 -10.91 -6.00
N GLN A 108 16.88 -10.65 -5.36
CA GLN A 108 17.12 -10.99 -3.96
C GLN A 108 16.44 -10.02 -2.96
N GLN A 109 16.18 -8.77 -3.35
CA GLN A 109 15.41 -7.82 -2.54
C GLN A 109 13.92 -8.17 -2.57
N VAL A 110 13.38 -8.51 -3.74
CA VAL A 110 11.99 -8.95 -3.90
C VAL A 110 11.73 -10.23 -3.11
N LYS A 111 12.62 -11.22 -3.23
CA LYS A 111 12.52 -12.48 -2.47
C LYS A 111 12.46 -12.24 -0.95
N ARG A 112 13.29 -11.34 -0.43
CA ARG A 112 13.30 -11.04 1.01
C ARG A 112 12.00 -10.38 1.49
N ALA A 113 11.42 -9.48 0.69
CA ALA A 113 10.14 -8.85 1.00
C ALA A 113 8.96 -9.85 0.97
N LEU A 114 9.02 -10.85 0.07
CA LEU A 114 8.02 -11.92 -0.01
C LEU A 114 8.15 -12.96 1.12
N GLU A 115 9.36 -13.24 1.61
CA GLU A 115 9.59 -14.25 2.66
C GLU A 115 9.29 -13.74 4.08
N LYS A 116 9.39 -12.43 4.33
CA LYS A 116 9.01 -11.82 5.60
C LYS A 116 8.44 -10.42 5.36
N PRO A 117 7.18 -10.16 5.78
CA PRO A 117 6.74 -8.79 5.98
C PRO A 117 7.72 -8.12 6.92
N VAL A 118 8.24 -6.95 6.55
CA VAL A 118 8.93 -6.10 7.50
C VAL A 118 7.83 -5.50 8.37
N HIS A 119 7.37 -6.27 9.37
CA HIS A 119 6.75 -5.91 10.64
C HIS A 119 6.05 -7.14 11.24
#